data_AF-Q6TC18-F1
#
_entry.id   AF-Q6TC18-F1
#
_cell.length_a   1.000
_cell.length_b   1.000
_cell.length_c   1.000
_cell.angle_alpha   90.00
_cell.angle_beta   90.00
_cell.angle_gamma   90.00
#
_symmetry.space_group_name_H-M   'P 1'
#
loop_
_entity.id
_entity.type
_entity.pdbx_description
1 polymer ?
#
loop_
_entity_poly.entity_id
_entity_poly.type
_entity_poly.pdbx_seq_one_letter_code
_entity_poly.pdbx_strand_id
1 'polypeptide(L)' 'TRLILHAKAQDTILSLAASAGSVEDLELEDVMKVGYKDIRCVESGGPEPGVGCAGRGVITSINFLEENGAYENIDYV' A
#
# COMPACT_ATOMS: atom_id res chain seq x y z
N THR A 1 5.26 -5.35 7.95
CA THR A 1 5.78 -3.98 8.28
C THR A 1 5.73 -3.58 9.76
N ARG A 2 4.97 -4.24 10.66
CA ARG A 2 4.76 -3.78 12.06
C ARG A 2 6.00 -3.43 12.88
N LEU A 3 7.09 -4.20 12.81
CA LEU A 3 8.32 -3.87 13.58
C LEU A 3 8.96 -2.57 13.11
N ILE A 4 8.96 -2.33 11.79
CA ILE A 4 9.48 -1.11 11.17
C ILE A 4 8.61 0.09 11.54
N LEU A 5 7.29 -0.10 11.66
CA LEU A 5 6.32 0.94 12.00
C LEU A 5 6.03 1.07 13.51
N HIS A 6 6.93 0.60 14.38
CA HIS A 6 6.77 0.65 15.84
C HIS A 6 5.45 0.06 16.35
N ALA A 7 5.15 -1.17 15.91
CA ALA A 7 3.97 -1.97 16.25
C ALA A 7 2.60 -1.45 15.75
N LYS A 8 2.57 -0.40 14.91
CA LYS A 8 1.33 0.08 14.29
C LYS A 8 0.88 -0.85 13.17
N ALA A 9 -0.40 -1.21 13.17
CA ALA A 9 -1.05 -1.77 11.99
C ALA A 9 -1.25 -0.63 10.98
N GLN A 10 -0.85 -0.87 9.74
CA GLN A 10 -1.05 0.06 8.64
C GLN A 10 -2.33 -0.34 7.90
N ASP A 11 -3.12 0.64 7.48
CA ASP A 11 -4.22 0.41 6.56
C ASP A 11 -3.68 -0.03 5.19
N THR A 12 -4.49 -0.80 4.47
CA THR A 12 -4.08 -1.34 3.18
C THR A 12 -4.55 -0.45 2.04
N ILE A 13 -3.84 -0.48 0.91
CA ILE A 13 -4.24 0.25 -0.31
C ILE A 13 -5.67 -0.13 -0.70
N LEU A 14 -6.00 -1.43 -0.72
CA LEU A 14 -7.36 -1.86 -1.08
C LEU A 14 -8.43 -1.45 -0.06
N SER A 15 -8.14 -1.43 1.24
CA SER A 15 -9.12 -0.97 2.25
C SER A 15 -9.35 0.53 2.18
N LEU A 16 -8.30 1.31 1.92
CA LEU A 16 -8.39 2.75 1.73
C LEU A 16 -9.13 3.08 0.43
N ALA A 17 -8.82 2.38 -0.67
CA ALA A 17 -9.51 2.53 -1.94
C ALA A 17 -11.01 2.20 -1.81
N ALA A 18 -11.37 1.15 -1.08
CA ALA A 18 -12.76 0.82 -0.81
C ALA A 18 -13.49 1.91 0.00
N SER A 19 -12.78 2.67 0.83
CA SER A 19 -13.33 3.77 1.62
C SER A 19 -13.39 5.09 0.85
N ALA A 20 -12.42 5.33 -0.05
CA ALA A 20 -12.33 6.51 -0.90
C ALA A 20 -13.25 6.42 -2.14
N GLY A 21 -13.53 5.21 -2.61
CA GLY A 21 -14.36 4.91 -3.77
C GLY A 21 -13.62 4.05 -4.79
N SER A 22 -12.41 4.48 -5.16
CA SER A 22 -11.54 3.78 -6.10
C SER A 22 -10.06 3.95 -5.73
N VAL A 23 -9.16 3.28 -6.46
CA VAL A 23 -7.70 3.42 -6.23
C VAL A 23 -7.18 4.72 -6.84
N GLU A 24 -7.88 5.22 -7.84
CA GLU A 24 -7.62 6.48 -8.55
C GLU A 24 -7.94 7.71 -7.69
N ASP A 25 -8.71 7.54 -6.61
CA ASP A 25 -9.04 8.59 -5.64
C ASP A 25 -8.03 8.66 -4.46
N LEU A 26 -6.99 7.84 -4.47
CA LEU A 26 -5.96 7.81 -3.43
C LEU A 26 -4.71 8.59 -3.85
N GLU A 27 -4.04 9.19 -2.87
CA GLU A 27 -2.72 9.78 -3.02
C GLU A 27 -1.65 8.92 -2.32
N LEU A 28 -0.40 9.05 -2.74
CA LEU A 28 0.72 8.27 -2.18
C LEU A 28 0.83 8.42 -0.65
N GLU A 29 0.53 9.63 -0.16
CA GLU A 29 0.60 10.04 1.25
C GLU A 29 -0.43 9.31 2.12
N ASP A 30 -1.56 8.90 1.54
CA ASP A 30 -2.62 8.19 2.25
C ASP A 30 -2.15 6.79 2.68
N VAL A 31 -1.45 6.12 1.76
CA VAL A 31 -1.09 4.70 1.88
C VAL A 31 0.33 4.45 2.40
N MET A 32 1.24 5.42 2.24
CA MET A 32 2.64 5.27 2.59
C MET A 32 2.92 5.75 4.00
N LYS A 33 3.49 4.88 4.84
CA LYS A 33 4.01 5.26 6.17
C LYS A 33 5.51 5.13 6.21
N VAL A 34 6.15 6.07 6.87
CA VAL A 34 7.60 6.07 7.08
C VAL A 34 7.89 5.52 8.48
N GLY A 35 8.70 4.47 8.54
CA GLY A 35 9.08 3.79 9.77
C GLY A 35 10.52 4.05 10.19
N TYR A 36 11.09 3.09 10.92
CA TYR A 36 12.48 3.10 11.36
C TYR A 36 13.45 3.34 10.21
N LYS A 37 14.42 4.25 10.41
CA LYS A 37 15.44 4.63 9.41
C LYS A 37 14.85 5.05 8.05
N ASP A 38 13.76 5.79 8.09
CA ASP A 38 13.09 6.33 6.90
C ASP A 38 12.62 5.25 5.91
N ILE A 39 12.47 4.00 6.37
CA ILE A 39 11.95 2.91 5.53
C ILE A 39 10.48 3.20 5.22
N ARG A 40 10.19 3.38 3.94
CA ARG A 40 8.84 3.59 3.40
C ARG A 40 8.12 2.25 3.32
N CYS A 41 6.95 2.17 3.94
CA CYS A 41 6.13 0.98 4.03
C CYS A 41 4.77 1.23 3.38
N VAL A 42 4.29 0.25 2.63
CA VAL A 42 2.96 0.17 2.02
C VAL A 42 2.44 -1.26 2.20
N GLU A 43 1.14 -1.44 2.30
CA GLU A 43 0.51 -2.76 2.44
C GLU A 43 -0.59 -2.86 1.38
N SER A 44 -0.50 -3.85 0.49
CA SER A 44 -1.45 -4.03 -0.61
C SER A 44 -2.87 -4.34 -0.09
N GLY A 45 -2.94 -5.22 0.89
CA GLY A 45 -4.20 -5.82 1.35
C GLY A 45 -4.69 -6.90 0.40
N GLY A 46 -5.91 -7.35 0.63
CA GLY A 46 -6.51 -8.42 -0.16
C GLY A 46 -7.97 -8.63 0.24
N PRO A 47 -8.73 -9.35 -0.58
CA PRO A 47 -10.11 -9.69 -0.25
C PRO A 47 -10.16 -10.70 0.91
N GLU A 48 -11.33 -10.80 1.54
CA GLU A 48 -11.59 -11.81 2.57
C GLU A 48 -11.32 -13.24 2.06
N PRO A 49 -10.86 -14.16 2.92
CA PRO A 49 -10.62 -15.55 2.54
C PRO A 49 -11.84 -16.19 1.87
N GLY A 50 -11.63 -16.77 0.68
CA GLY A 50 -12.69 -17.39 -0.11
C GLY A 50 -13.45 -16.43 -1.03
N VAL A 51 -13.08 -15.14 -1.05
CA VAL A 51 -13.68 -14.13 -1.93
C VAL A 51 -12.59 -13.51 -2.81
N GLY A 52 -12.86 -13.34 -4.12
CA GLY A 52 -11.97 -12.64 -5.04
C GLY A 52 -10.61 -13.32 -5.28
N CYS A 53 -9.59 -12.51 -5.62
CA CYS A 53 -8.23 -12.98 -5.92
C CYS A 53 -7.20 -12.03 -5.29
N ALA A 54 -6.45 -12.50 -4.30
CA ALA A 54 -5.40 -11.72 -3.64
C ALA A 54 -4.33 -11.22 -4.64
N GLY A 55 -4.02 -12.02 -5.67
CA GLY A 55 -3.07 -11.63 -6.72
C GLY A 55 -3.51 -10.38 -7.48
N ARG A 56 -4.82 -10.17 -7.67
CA ARG A 56 -5.33 -8.94 -8.30
C ARG A 56 -5.10 -7.71 -7.41
N GLY A 57 -5.21 -7.87 -6.09
CA GLY A 57 -4.90 -6.80 -5.15
C GLY A 57 -3.45 -6.35 -5.22
N VAL A 58 -2.52 -7.32 -5.29
CA VAL A 58 -1.09 -7.06 -5.46
C VAL A 58 -0.82 -6.33 -6.77
N ILE A 59 -1.41 -6.78 -7.89
CA ILE A 59 -1.26 -6.13 -9.21
C ILE A 59 -1.75 -4.69 -9.14
N THR A 60 -2.96 -4.45 -8.61
CA THR A 60 -3.53 -3.11 -8.47
C THR A 60 -2.64 -2.21 -7.62
N SER A 61 -2.07 -2.73 -6.52
CA SER A 61 -1.19 -1.96 -5.65
C SER A 61 0.12 -1.59 -6.31
N ILE A 62 0.74 -2.51 -7.06
CA ILE A 62 1.99 -2.23 -7.79
C ILE A 62 1.74 -1.15 -8.84
N ASN A 63 0.69 -1.29 -9.66
CA ASN A 63 0.37 -0.30 -10.68
C ASN A 63 0.14 1.09 -10.08
N PHE A 64 -0.64 1.18 -9.00
CA PHE A 64 -0.84 2.44 -8.27
C PHE A 64 0.48 3.07 -7.82
N LEU A 65 1.40 2.28 -7.25
CA LEU A 65 2.70 2.77 -6.77
C LEU A 65 3.60 3.23 -7.93
N GLU A 66 3.60 2.51 -9.06
CA GLU A 66 4.33 2.92 -10.27
C GLU A 66 3.80 4.24 -10.82
N GLU A 67 2.48 4.36 -10.98
CA GLU A 67 1.82 5.53 -11.57
C GLU A 67 1.97 6.79 -10.69
N ASN A 68 2.09 6.63 -9.38
CA ASN A 68 2.27 7.72 -8.42
C ASN A 68 3.73 7.99 -8.04
N GLY A 69 4.71 7.42 -8.77
CA GLY A 69 6.13 7.73 -8.57
C GLY A 69 6.72 7.22 -7.26
N ALA A 70 6.16 6.17 -6.65
CA ALA A 70 6.62 5.61 -5.38
C ALA A 70 8.09 5.20 -5.41
N TYR A 71 8.57 4.79 -6.58
CA TYR A 71 9.89 4.19 -6.80
C TYR A 71 10.99 5.18 -7.21
N GLU A 72 10.70 6.48 -7.19
CA GLU A 72 11.72 7.49 -7.49
C GLU A 72 12.70 7.64 -6.32
N ASN A 73 13.98 7.82 -6.66
CA ASN A 73 15.07 8.13 -5.73
C ASN A 73 15.26 7.10 -4.60
N ILE A 74 15.25 5.80 -4.92
CA ILE A 74 15.52 4.70 -3.98
C ILE A 74 16.57 3.73 -4.49
N ASP A 75 17.35 3.21 -3.56
CA ASP A 75 18.34 2.18 -3.82
C ASP A 75 17.72 0.77 -3.84
N TYR A 76 16.65 0.56 -3.05
CA TYR A 76 15.98 -0.73 -2.87
C TYR A 76 14.46 -0.56 -2.67
N VAL A 77 13.69 -1.50 -3.22
CA VAL A 77 12.24 -1.72 -3.00
C VAL A 77 12.06 -3.04 -2.28
#